data_AF-A0A6P0S991-F1
#
_entry.id   AF-A0A6P0S991-F1
#
_cell.length_a   1.000
_cell.length_b   1.000
_cell.length_c   1.000
_cell.angle_alpha   90.00
_cell.angle_beta   90.00
_cell.angle_gamma   90.00
#
_symmetry.space_group_name_H-M   'P 1'
#
loop_
_entity.id
_entity.type
_entity.pdbx_description
1 polymer ?
#
loop_
_entity_poly.entity_id
_entity_poly.type
_entity_poly.pdbx_seq_one_letter_code
_entity_poly.pdbx_strand_id
1 'polypeptide(L)'
;ENRINELKHQQATWEQKLQELKNQIPKKMEPLDMFNNLSLPELAFRLNTAGLGEKRAEKIAISVEQERSQSKFTSLSDIVARVKGISSDTMLKIIDNWSRLLFP
;
A
#
# COMPACT_ATOMS: atom_id res chain seq x y z
N GLU A 1 44.57 -19.17 3.07
CA GLU A 1 44.23 -17.73 3.02
C GLU A 1 43.43 -17.35 1.77
N ASN A 2 43.89 -17.66 0.56
CA ASN A 2 43.18 -17.33 -0.70
C ASN A 2 41.73 -17.81 -0.76
N ARG A 3 41.46 -19.06 -0.37
CA ARG A 3 40.10 -19.61 -0.37
C ARG A 3 39.16 -18.94 0.64
N ILE A 4 39.70 -18.44 1.75
CA ILE A 4 38.92 -17.67 2.75
C ILE A 4 38.58 -16.29 2.19
N ASN A 5 39.53 -15.67 1.48
CA ASN A 5 39.32 -14.36 0.86
C ASN A 5 38.31 -14.43 -0.30
N GLU A 6 38.36 -15.49 -1.11
CA GLU A 6 37.37 -15.75 -2.16
C GLU A 6 35.96 -15.95 -1.60
N LEU A 7 35.82 -16.73 -0.52
CA LEU A 7 34.53 -16.95 0.13
C LEU A 7 33.96 -15.65 0.71
N LYS A 8 34.79 -14.81 1.33
CA LYS A 8 34.37 -13.48 1.83
C LYS A 8 33.91 -12.56 0.71
N HIS A 9 34.61 -12.57 -0.43
CA HIS A 9 34.24 -11.76 -1.59
C HIS A 9 32.93 -12.22 -2.22
N GLN A 10 32.73 -13.54 -2.33
CA GLN A 10 31.47 -14.13 -2.77
C GLN A 10 30.33 -13.75 -1.82
N GLN A 11 30.53 -13.88 -0.50
CA GLN A 11 29.53 -13.50 0.50
C GLN A 11 29.11 -12.02 0.35
N ALA A 12 30.07 -11.10 0.24
CA ALA A 12 29.77 -9.68 0.06
C ALA A 12 28.97 -9.41 -1.23
N THR A 13 29.29 -10.11 -2.32
CA THR A 13 28.56 -10.01 -3.58
C THR A 13 27.12 -10.52 -3.44
N TRP A 14 26.91 -11.61 -2.71
CA TRP A 14 25.57 -12.14 -2.45
C TRP A 14 24.75 -11.21 -1.56
N GLU A 15 25.35 -10.62 -0.53
CA GLU A 15 24.69 -9.64 0.33
C GLU A 15 24.27 -8.40 -0.45
N GLN A 16 25.11 -7.89 -1.35
CA GLN A 16 24.76 -6.77 -2.23
C GLN A 16 23.57 -7.11 -3.15
N LYS A 17 23.62 -8.25 -3.85
CA LYS A 17 22.51 -8.69 -4.72
C LYS A 17 21.22 -8.90 -3.94
N LEU A 18 21.29 -9.46 -2.74
CA LEU A 18 20.13 -9.63 -1.88
C LEU A 18 19.54 -8.26 -1.47
N GLN A 19 20.40 -7.29 -1.18
CA GLN A 19 19.95 -5.95 -0.81
C GLN A 19 19.29 -5.22 -2.00
N GLU A 20 19.85 -5.35 -3.20
CA GLU A 20 19.24 -4.82 -4.42
C GLU A 20 17.87 -5.43 -4.68
N LEU A 21 17.72 -6.76 -4.54
CA LEU A 21 16.44 -7.44 -4.67
C LEU A 21 15.43 -6.97 -3.62
N LYS A 22 15.85 -6.83 -2.36
CA LYS A 22 14.99 -6.29 -1.29
C LYS A 22 14.49 -4.88 -1.59
N ASN A 23 15.34 -4.05 -2.19
CA ASN A 23 14.96 -2.68 -2.56
C ASN A 23 13.98 -2.63 -3.75
N GLN A 24 13.94 -3.69 -4.56
CA GLN A 24 12.99 -3.82 -5.69
C GLN A 24 11.63 -4.36 -5.25
N ILE A 25 11.53 -5.01 -4.08
CA ILE A 25 10.24 -5.45 -3.53
C ILE A 25 9.46 -4.21 -3.08
N PRO A 26 8.29 -3.92 -3.66
CA PRO A 26 7.44 -2.83 -3.19
C PRO A 26 7.18 -3.02 -1.70
N LYS A 27 7.49 -2.01 -0.89
CA LYS A 27 7.21 -2.08 0.56
C LYS A 27 5.71 -2.30 0.72
N LYS A 28 5.35 -3.39 1.41
CA LYS A 28 3.97 -3.65 1.81
C LYS A 28 3.50 -2.47 2.64
N MET A 29 2.58 -1.70 2.07
CA MET A 29 1.92 -0.61 2.77
C MET A 29 0.62 -1.19 3.32
N GLU A 30 0.43 -1.08 4.63
CA GLU A 30 -0.81 -1.54 5.26
C GLU A 30 -1.99 -0.68 4.76
N PRO A 31 -3.21 -1.22 4.67
CA PRO A 31 -4.36 -0.47 4.13
C PRO A 31 -4.57 0.89 4.81
N LEU A 32 -4.38 0.98 6.12
CA LEU A 32 -4.49 2.25 6.86
C LEU A 32 -3.45 3.28 6.39
N ASP A 33 -2.21 2.84 6.16
CA ASP A 33 -1.14 3.70 5.65
C ASP A 33 -1.45 4.16 4.23
N MET A 34 -2.04 3.30 3.41
CA MET A 34 -2.45 3.66 2.04
C MET A 34 -3.47 4.81 2.05
N PHE A 35 -4.50 4.72 2.89
CA PHE A 35 -5.48 5.79 3.04
C PHE A 35 -4.88 7.09 3.58
N ASN A 36 -3.93 7.00 4.50
CA ASN A 36 -3.29 8.17 5.09
C ASN A 36 -2.24 8.83 4.18
N ASN A 37 -1.58 8.09 3.29
CA ASN A 37 -0.34 8.56 2.65
C ASN A 37 -0.32 8.55 1.11
N LEU A 38 -1.12 7.72 0.43
CA LEU A 38 -1.15 7.74 -1.04
C LEU A 38 -1.64 9.08 -1.56
N SER A 39 -1.08 9.57 -2.68
CA SER A 39 -1.62 10.74 -3.34
C SER A 39 -3.05 10.49 -3.83
N LEU A 40 -3.82 11.56 -4.04
CA LEU A 40 -5.18 11.47 -4.57
C LEU A 40 -5.30 10.58 -5.84
N PRO A 41 -4.47 10.74 -6.90
CA PRO A 41 -4.55 9.89 -8.08
C PRO A 41 -4.17 8.43 -7.81
N GLU A 42 -3.16 8.17 -6.97
CA GLU A 42 -2.77 6.80 -6.60
C GLU A 42 -3.88 6.11 -5.80
N LEU A 43 -4.51 6.83 -4.87
CA LEU A 43 -5.62 6.33 -4.07
C LEU A 43 -6.84 6.03 -4.96
N ALA A 44 -7.20 6.95 -5.86
CA ALA A 44 -8.30 6.74 -6.81
C ALA A 44 -8.04 5.51 -7.70
N PHE A 45 -6.82 5.36 -8.20
CA PHE A 45 -6.43 4.17 -8.96
C PHE A 45 -6.58 2.88 -8.13
N ARG A 46 -6.05 2.84 -6.90
CA ARG A 46 -6.15 1.67 -6.01
C ARG A 46 -7.58 1.33 -5.62
N LEU A 47 -8.43 2.33 -5.41
CA LEU A 47 -9.86 2.13 -5.15
C LEU A 47 -10.56 1.58 -6.40
N ASN A 48 -10.18 2.04 -7.60
CA ASN A 48 -10.73 1.51 -8.85
C ASN A 48 -10.32 0.04 -9.05
N THR A 49 -9.07 -0.34 -8.75
CA THR A 49 -8.63 -1.75 -8.83
C THR A 49 -9.36 -2.66 -7.85
N ALA A 50 -9.94 -2.09 -6.78
CA ALA A 50 -10.82 -2.81 -5.84
C ALA A 50 -12.25 -3.02 -6.38
N GLY A 51 -12.53 -2.70 -7.65
CA GLY A 51 -13.82 -2.94 -8.29
C GLY A 51 -14.90 -1.89 -7.96
N LEU A 52 -14.51 -0.73 -7.42
CA LEU A 52 -15.45 0.35 -7.11
C LEU A 52 -15.96 1.10 -8.36
N GLY A 53 -15.21 1.03 -9.46
CA GLY A 53 -15.44 1.78 -10.69
C GLY A 53 -14.92 3.22 -10.60
N GLU A 54 -14.40 3.72 -11.72
CA GLU A 54 -13.63 4.98 -11.84
C GLU A 54 -14.30 6.17 -11.13
N LYS A 55 -15.52 6.54 -11.54
CA LYS A 55 -16.25 7.70 -10.97
C LYS A 55 -16.52 7.58 -9.47
N ARG A 56 -16.74 6.37 -8.97
CA ARG A 56 -16.98 6.15 -7.53
C ARG A 56 -15.66 6.20 -6.77
N ALA A 57 -14.61 5.60 -7.31
CA ALA A 57 -13.27 5.61 -6.75
C ALA A 57 -12.73 7.04 -6.60
N GLU A 58 -12.89 7.89 -7.62
CA GLU A 58 -12.51 9.31 -7.57
C GLU A 58 -13.24 10.07 -6.46
N LYS A 59 -14.57 9.92 -6.36
CA LYS A 59 -15.37 10.58 -5.32
C LYS A 59 -14.95 10.16 -3.92
N ILE A 60 -14.69 8.87 -3.73
CA ILE A 60 -14.21 8.33 -2.45
C ILE A 60 -12.81 8.88 -2.15
N ALA A 61 -11.89 8.88 -3.11
CA ALA A 61 -10.54 9.41 -2.93
C ALA A 61 -10.55 10.89 -2.51
N ILE A 62 -11.42 11.69 -3.13
CA ILE A 62 -11.63 13.10 -2.76
C ILE A 62 -12.14 13.21 -1.32
N SER A 63 -13.14 12.39 -0.94
CA SER A 63 -13.67 12.39 0.44
C SER A 63 -12.60 11.96 1.46
N VAL A 64 -11.75 10.99 1.12
CA VAL A 64 -10.62 10.57 1.96
C VAL A 64 -9.63 11.72 2.14
N GLU A 65 -9.26 12.42 1.06
CA GLU A 65 -8.33 13.56 1.10
C GLU A 65 -8.87 14.68 2.00
N GLN A 66 -10.15 15.02 1.85
CA GLN A 66 -10.82 16.04 2.66
C GLN A 66 -10.79 15.69 4.15
N GLU A 67 -11.12 14.45 4.50
CA GLU A 67 -11.11 13.99 5.89
C GLU A 67 -9.69 13.94 6.48
N ARG A 68 -8.73 13.34 5.77
CA ARG A 68 -7.35 13.19 6.27
C ARG A 68 -6.58 14.50 6.35
N SER A 69 -7.00 15.51 5.59
CA SER A 69 -6.43 16.87 5.68
C SER A 69 -6.74 17.56 7.01
N GLN A 70 -7.87 17.20 7.64
CA GLN A 70 -8.25 17.69 8.96
C GLN A 70 -7.57 16.89 10.07
N SER A 71 -7.60 15.56 9.95
CA SER A 71 -6.89 14.65 10.85
C SER A 71 -6.69 13.29 10.20
N LYS A 72 -5.48 12.72 10.37
CA LYS A 72 -5.16 11.37 9.90
C LYS A 72 -6.11 10.34 10.53
N PHE A 73 -6.39 9.27 9.79
CA PHE A 73 -7.18 8.16 10.31
C PHE A 73 -6.37 7.33 11.29
N THR A 74 -7.03 6.88 12.36
CA THR A 74 -6.41 6.05 13.40
C THR A 74 -6.68 4.56 13.22
N SER A 75 -7.71 4.21 12.45
CA SER A 75 -8.11 2.83 12.17
C SER A 75 -8.96 2.74 10.89
N LEU A 76 -9.20 1.53 10.40
CA LEU A 76 -10.10 1.32 9.26
C LEU A 76 -11.57 1.60 9.62
N SER A 77 -11.96 1.39 10.88
CA SER A 77 -13.28 1.76 11.39
C SER A 77 -13.50 3.27 11.40
N ASP A 78 -12.45 4.04 11.71
CA ASP A 78 -12.46 5.51 11.65
C ASP A 78 -12.72 6.01 10.21
N ILE A 79 -12.11 5.35 9.21
CA ILE A 79 -12.37 5.63 7.79
C ILE A 79 -13.85 5.35 7.45
N VAL A 80 -14.39 4.20 7.86
CA VAL A 80 -15.81 3.86 7.61
C VAL A 80 -16.76 4.87 8.27
N ALA A 81 -16.40 5.41 9.43
CA ALA A 81 -17.23 6.37 10.13
C ALA A 81 -17.23 7.77 9.47
N ARG A 82 -16.10 8.18 8.89
CA ARG A 82 -15.89 9.55 8.40
C ARG A 82 -16.04 9.71 6.89
N VAL A 83 -15.64 8.70 6.11
CA VAL A 83 -15.57 8.79 4.65
C VAL A 83 -16.89 8.38 4.01
N LYS A 84 -17.49 9.31 3.27
CA LYS A 84 -18.74 9.02 2.55
C LYS A 84 -18.49 8.04 1.40
N GLY A 85 -19.34 7.03 1.31
CA GLY A 85 -19.32 6.04 0.22
C GLY A 85 -18.51 4.77 0.52
N ILE A 86 -17.92 4.66 1.71
CA ILE A 86 -17.28 3.45 2.23
C ILE A 86 -18.14 2.87 3.36
N SER A 87 -18.79 1.73 3.10
CA SER A 87 -19.41 0.90 4.15
C SER A 87 -18.39 -0.12 4.70
N SER A 88 -18.70 -0.79 5.81
CA SER A 88 -17.87 -1.90 6.32
C SER A 88 -17.67 -3.01 5.29
N ASP A 89 -18.73 -3.39 4.56
CA ASP A 89 -18.63 -4.36 3.44
C ASP A 89 -17.73 -3.86 2.31
N THR A 90 -17.82 -2.57 1.98
CA THR A 90 -16.95 -1.94 0.97
C THR A 90 -15.49 -1.96 1.43
N MET A 91 -15.24 -1.64 2.70
CA MET A 91 -13.91 -1.65 3.29
C MET A 91 -13.29 -3.07 3.25
N LEU A 92 -14.07 -4.11 3.58
CA LEU A 92 -13.61 -5.50 3.46
C LEU A 92 -13.21 -5.86 2.03
N LYS A 93 -13.99 -5.45 1.02
CA LYS A 93 -13.64 -5.67 -0.40
C LYS A 93 -12.36 -4.96 -0.80
N ILE A 94 -12.16 -3.73 -0.33
CA ILE A 94 -10.92 -2.98 -0.56
C ILE A 94 -9.73 -3.71 0.05
N ILE A 95 -9.81 -4.11 1.33
CA ILE A 95 -8.73 -4.81 2.02
C ILE A 95 -8.43 -6.15 1.34
N ASP A 96 -9.47 -6.94 1.02
CA ASP A 96 -9.31 -8.24 0.35
C ASP A 96 -8.61 -8.08 -1.00
N ASN A 97 -9.00 -7.08 -1.81
CA ASN A 97 -8.32 -6.79 -3.08
C ASN A 97 -6.86 -6.36 -2.89
N TRP A 98 -6.61 -5.39 -2.00
CA TRP A 98 -5.26 -4.88 -1.78
C TRP A 98 -4.33 -5.91 -1.14
N SER A 99 -4.88 -6.84 -0.35
CA SER A 99 -4.13 -7.96 0.23
C SER A 99 -3.65 -8.96 -0.83
N ARG A 100 -4.40 -9.13 -1.92
CA ARG A 100 -4.06 -10.04 -3.03
C ARG A 100 -3.06 -9.43 -4.00
N LEU A 101 -3.04 -8.09 -4.13
CA LEU A 101 -2.05 -7.38 -4.94
C LEU A 101 -0.64 -7.32 -4.30
N LEU A 102 -0.47 -7.89 -3.10
CA LEU A 102 0.81 -8.01 -2.41
C LEU A 102 1.58 -9.30 -2.73
N PHE A 103 1.04 -10.15 -3.60
CA PHE A 103 1.78 -11.26 -4.18
C PHE A 103 1.87 -11.05 -5.70
N PRO A 104 3.08 -11.01 -6.28
CA PRO A 104 3.27 -10.83 -7.71
C PRO A 104 2.62 -11.96 -8.52
#